data_AF-A0A0D1XEW8-F1
#
_entry.id   AF-A0A0D1XEW8-F1
#
_cell.length_a   1.000
_cell.length_b   1.000
_cell.length_c   1.000
_cell.angle_alpha   90.00
_cell.angle_beta   90.00
_cell.angle_gamma   90.00
#
_symmetry.space_group_name_H-M   'P 1'
#
loop_
_entity.id
_entity.type
_entity.pdbx_description
1 polymer ?
#
loop_
_entity_poly.entity_id
_entity_poly.type
_entity_poly.pdbx_seq_one_letter_code
_entity_poly.pdbx_strand_id
1 'polypeptide(L)'
;MPLHSLPRVARTSMGSSKICTRMAASSMRNFQTSARSMAPTFAASHQPPMTSQSQVRSAHAISNPTLAGIEKRWEGMPPQEQAELWMQLRDRMKVDWHEMTLQEKKAAWWIAFGPHGPRAADPPGEWTRVWLYTGVGVAISVALFLTIHAFARPPPRTMTKEWQEATNEYLKSEKSNPIYGISSEGYSGKGHVQSKSAKAQGIKLDPEE
;
A
#
# COMPACT_ATOMS: atom_id res chain seq x y z
N MET A 1 -13.69 -51.09 -30.09
CA MET A 1 -12.34 -51.66 -29.85
C MET A 1 -11.38 -50.95 -30.80
N PRO A 2 -10.19 -50.44 -30.42
CA PRO A 2 -9.59 -50.21 -29.09
C PRO A 2 -9.26 -48.72 -28.80
N LEU A 3 -9.13 -48.44 -27.49
CA LEU A 3 -8.67 -47.21 -26.83
C LEU A 3 -7.16 -47.01 -26.98
N HIS A 4 -6.63 -45.80 -26.71
CA HIS A 4 -5.38 -45.45 -25.97
C HIS A 4 -5.30 -43.90 -25.92
N SER A 5 -5.78 -43.23 -24.86
CA SER A 5 -5.13 -42.92 -23.56
C SER A 5 -4.17 -41.71 -23.60
N LEU A 6 -4.60 -40.60 -22.98
CA LEU A 6 -3.86 -39.37 -22.69
C LEU A 6 -3.18 -39.46 -21.31
N PRO A 7 -1.97 -38.91 -21.09
CA PRO A 7 -1.51 -38.60 -19.73
C PRO A 7 -1.91 -37.19 -19.30
N ARG A 8 -2.78 -37.17 -18.28
CA ARG A 8 -3.16 -36.07 -17.39
C ARG A 8 -1.97 -35.70 -16.49
N VAL A 9 -1.50 -34.45 -16.53
CA VAL A 9 -0.56 -33.91 -15.52
C VAL A 9 -1.35 -33.25 -14.40
N ALA A 10 -1.20 -33.79 -13.20
CA ALA A 10 -1.87 -33.37 -11.98
C ALA A 10 -1.14 -32.21 -11.29
N ARG A 11 -1.95 -31.23 -10.87
CA ARG A 11 -1.62 -30.16 -9.94
C ARG A 11 -1.56 -30.74 -8.52
N THR A 12 -0.47 -30.52 -7.79
CA THR A 12 -0.42 -30.72 -6.33
C THR A 12 -0.12 -29.39 -5.65
N SER A 13 -1.11 -28.91 -4.90
CA SER A 13 -0.93 -27.91 -3.84
C SER A 13 -0.46 -28.63 -2.59
N MET A 14 0.56 -28.11 -1.92
CA MET A 14 0.88 -28.49 -0.55
C MET A 14 0.94 -27.22 0.29
N GLY A 15 -0.09 -27.02 1.11
CA GLY A 15 0.04 -26.24 2.32
C GLY A 15 0.59 -27.13 3.43
N SER A 16 1.37 -26.56 4.35
CA SER A 16 1.48 -27.11 5.69
C SER A 16 1.78 -26.00 6.69
N SER A 17 1.04 -26.08 7.80
CA SER A 17 1.00 -25.14 8.90
C SER A 17 2.09 -25.41 9.93
N LYS A 18 2.56 -24.32 10.54
CA LYS A 18 2.94 -24.11 11.95
C LYS A 18 3.54 -25.29 12.74
N ILE A 19 4.81 -25.14 13.13
CA ILE A 19 5.34 -25.71 14.38
C ILE A 19 6.05 -24.59 15.15
N CYS A 20 5.56 -24.36 16.37
CA CYS A 20 6.17 -23.58 17.43
C CYS A 20 7.01 -24.55 18.28
N THR A 21 8.24 -24.18 18.64
CA THR A 21 9.00 -24.88 19.68
C THR A 21 9.57 -23.84 20.64
N ARG A 22 9.15 -23.95 21.90
CA ARG A 22 9.65 -23.18 23.05
C ARG A 22 10.99 -23.74 23.53
N MET A 23 11.87 -22.82 23.93
CA MET A 23 12.78 -22.82 25.09
C MET A 23 13.77 -24.00 25.28
N ALA A 24 15.06 -23.70 25.38
CA ALA A 24 15.75 -23.59 26.67
C ALA A 24 17.28 -23.37 26.56
N ALA A 25 17.78 -22.54 27.49
CA ALA A 25 19.05 -22.62 28.22
C ALA A 25 20.41 -22.46 27.52
N SER A 26 20.98 -21.26 27.74
CA SER A 26 22.31 -20.96 28.27
C SER A 26 23.37 -22.08 28.28
N SER A 27 24.45 -21.87 27.50
CA SER A 27 25.74 -22.52 27.75
C SER A 27 26.85 -21.46 27.75
N MET A 28 27.19 -21.00 28.95
CA MET A 28 28.40 -20.22 29.24
C MET A 28 29.60 -21.17 29.14
N ARG A 29 30.47 -20.96 28.14
CA ARG A 29 31.76 -21.66 28.07
C ARG A 29 32.83 -20.81 28.73
N ASN A 30 33.20 -21.19 29.95
CA ASN A 30 34.38 -20.70 30.64
C ASN A 30 35.63 -21.33 30.02
N PHE A 31 36.54 -20.51 29.52
CA PHE A 31 37.92 -20.93 29.28
C PHE A 31 38.78 -20.41 30.42
N GLN A 32 39.30 -21.34 31.23
CA GLN A 32 40.39 -21.08 32.15
C GLN A 32 41.70 -21.16 31.36
N THR A 33 42.48 -20.08 31.35
CA THR A 33 43.85 -20.09 30.82
C THR A 33 44.80 -19.93 32.01
N SER A 34 45.63 -20.95 32.24
CA SER A 34 46.68 -20.94 33.25
C SER A 34 47.76 -19.90 32.94
N ALA A 35 48.16 -19.18 33.98
CA ALA A 35 49.31 -18.28 33.96
C ALA A 35 50.64 -19.04 33.85
N ARG A 36 51.54 -18.55 33.00
CA ARG A 36 53.00 -18.68 33.19
C ARG A 36 53.64 -17.32 32.96
N SER A 37 54.18 -16.78 34.05
CA SER A 37 54.99 -15.57 34.07
C SER A 37 56.40 -15.88 33.56
N MET A 38 56.81 -15.20 32.49
CA MET A 38 58.21 -15.02 32.12
C MET A 38 58.40 -13.53 31.81
N ALA A 39 59.08 -12.82 32.70
CA ALA A 39 59.36 -11.39 32.56
C ALA A 39 60.61 -11.19 31.70
N PRO A 40 60.55 -10.45 30.58
CA PRO A 40 61.73 -9.88 29.96
C PRO A 40 62.06 -8.54 30.62
N THR A 41 63.28 -8.41 31.15
CA THR A 41 63.84 -7.16 31.66
C THR A 41 64.13 -6.23 30.48
N PHE A 42 63.31 -5.20 30.28
CA PHE A 42 63.58 -4.13 29.33
C PHE A 42 64.25 -2.95 30.06
N ALA A 43 65.44 -2.58 29.60
CA ALA A 43 66.11 -1.36 30.02
C ALA A 43 65.36 -0.14 29.46
N ALA A 44 64.93 0.78 30.32
CA ALA A 44 64.22 1.99 29.94
C ALA A 44 65.18 3.02 29.32
N SER A 45 65.25 3.07 27.99
CA SER A 45 65.73 4.28 27.30
C SER A 45 64.68 5.37 27.43
N HIS A 46 65.01 6.45 28.14
CA HIS A 46 64.16 7.63 28.27
C HIS A 46 64.01 8.32 26.89
N GLN A 47 62.91 8.03 26.19
CA GLN A 47 62.43 8.89 25.12
C GLN A 47 61.54 9.98 25.74
N PRO A 48 61.73 11.26 25.39
CA PRO A 48 60.85 12.33 25.88
C PRO A 48 59.42 12.07 25.39
N PRO A 49 58.40 12.43 26.19
CA PRO A 49 57.01 12.23 25.81
C PRO A 49 56.73 13.07 24.55
N MET A 50 56.44 12.39 23.44
CA MET A 50 55.80 13.03 22.30
C MET A 50 54.41 13.45 22.77
N THR A 51 54.23 14.74 23.00
CA THR A 51 52.94 15.35 23.23
C THR A 51 52.15 15.21 21.94
N SER A 52 51.35 14.16 21.83
CA SER A 52 50.28 14.10 20.85
C SER A 52 49.34 15.25 21.20
N GLN A 53 49.47 16.37 20.49
CA GLN A 53 48.53 17.47 20.56
C GLN A 53 47.19 16.93 20.08
N SER A 54 46.42 16.37 21.00
CA SER A 54 45.00 16.13 20.80
C SER A 54 44.39 17.50 20.58
N GLN A 55 44.22 17.89 19.32
CA GLN A 55 43.44 19.06 18.97
C GLN A 55 42.03 18.79 19.50
N VAL A 56 41.72 19.37 20.65
CA VAL A 56 40.34 19.55 21.08
C VAL A 56 39.73 20.51 20.07
N ARG A 57 39.24 19.96 18.95
CA ARG A 57 38.46 20.75 18.00
C ARG A 57 37.23 21.19 18.76
N SER A 58 37.19 22.47 19.12
CA SER A 58 35.95 23.10 19.54
C SER A 58 34.90 22.76 18.49
N ALA A 59 33.74 22.28 18.93
CA ALA A 59 32.66 21.93 18.03
C ALA A 59 32.13 23.23 17.42
N HIS A 60 32.75 23.71 16.35
CA HIS A 60 32.37 24.92 15.65
C HIS A 60 30.95 24.76 15.12
N ALA A 61 30.14 25.81 15.25
CA ALA A 61 28.79 25.81 14.70
C ALA A 61 28.83 25.47 13.21
N ILE A 62 27.94 24.58 12.77
CA ILE A 62 27.89 24.15 11.38
C ILE A 62 27.42 25.34 10.54
N SER A 63 28.06 25.56 9.39
CA SER A 63 27.80 26.75 8.59
C SER A 63 26.34 26.81 8.09
N ASN A 64 25.77 28.01 8.01
CA ASN A 64 24.42 28.21 7.52
C ASN A 64 24.18 27.62 6.10
N PRO A 65 25.06 27.79 5.08
CA PRO A 65 24.81 27.20 3.76
C PRO A 65 24.75 25.67 3.77
N THR A 66 25.50 25.01 4.66
CA THR A 66 25.44 23.55 4.82
C THR A 66 24.12 23.08 5.43
N LEU A 67 23.48 23.87 6.30
CA LEU A 67 22.23 23.52 6.99
C LEU A 67 20.96 24.06 6.33
N ALA A 68 21.08 25.13 5.54
CA ALA A 68 19.95 25.78 4.91
C ALA A 68 19.25 24.84 3.92
N GLY A 69 17.94 24.65 4.13
CA GLY A 69 17.10 23.85 3.24
C GLY A 69 17.39 22.34 3.27
N ILE A 70 17.96 21.81 4.36
CA ILE A 70 18.21 20.37 4.53
C ILE A 70 16.96 19.54 4.25
N GLU A 71 15.79 20.05 4.60
CA GLU A 71 14.51 19.36 4.43
C GLU A 71 14.24 18.93 2.98
N LYS A 72 14.69 19.75 2.01
CA LYS A 72 14.53 19.45 0.58
C LYS A 72 15.74 18.73 -0.01
N ARG A 73 16.94 19.00 0.51
CA ARG A 73 18.21 18.48 -0.05
C ARG A 73 18.61 17.12 0.48
N TRP A 74 18.13 16.74 1.67
CA TRP A 74 18.56 15.53 2.39
C TRP A 74 18.49 14.26 1.53
N GLU A 75 17.35 14.00 0.87
CA GLU A 75 17.16 12.79 0.03
C GLU A 75 18.00 12.81 -1.26
N GLY A 76 18.38 13.99 -1.75
CA GLY A 76 19.22 14.14 -2.94
C GLY A 76 20.72 14.23 -2.65
N MET A 77 21.12 14.26 -1.38
CA MET A 77 22.50 14.40 -0.95
C MET A 77 23.24 13.05 -1.05
N PRO A 78 24.51 13.03 -1.49
CA PRO A 78 25.32 11.81 -1.47
C PRO A 78 25.40 11.19 -0.06
N PRO A 79 25.41 9.86 0.07
CA PRO A 79 25.41 9.18 1.37
C PRO A 79 26.64 9.53 2.23
N GLN A 80 27.77 9.87 1.59
CA GLN A 80 28.97 10.34 2.29
C GLN A 80 28.73 11.69 2.98
N GLU A 81 28.11 12.64 2.28
CA GLU A 81 27.80 13.97 2.83
C GLU A 81 26.73 13.88 3.92
N GLN A 82 25.74 13.00 3.76
CA GLN A 82 24.75 12.72 4.80
C GLN A 82 25.42 12.21 6.08
N ALA A 83 26.37 11.28 5.95
CA ALA A 83 27.11 10.72 7.08
C ALA A 83 28.00 11.76 7.77
N GLU A 84 28.69 12.59 6.99
CA GLU A 84 29.55 13.66 7.52
C GLU A 84 28.71 14.71 8.27
N LEU A 85 27.63 15.20 7.66
CA LEU A 85 26.73 16.17 8.28
C LEU A 85 26.08 15.60 9.55
N TRP A 86 25.67 14.33 9.51
CA TRP A 86 25.16 13.62 10.67
C TRP A 86 26.20 13.52 11.80
N MET A 87 27.46 13.17 11.49
CA MET A 87 28.53 13.13 12.48
C MET A 87 28.78 14.50 13.12
N GLN A 88 28.89 15.55 12.30
CA GLN A 88 29.10 16.92 12.80
C GLN A 88 27.95 17.37 13.71
N LEU A 89 26.71 17.09 13.31
CA LEU A 89 25.52 17.47 14.07
C LEU A 89 25.41 16.68 15.37
N ARG A 90 25.75 15.38 15.33
CA ARG A 90 25.84 14.53 16.52
C ARG A 90 26.88 15.04 17.50
N ASP A 91 28.02 15.54 17.03
CA ASP A 91 29.05 16.11 17.89
C ASP A 91 28.62 17.46 18.48
N ARG A 92 27.90 18.30 17.74
CA ARG A 92 27.29 19.54 18.27
C ARG A 92 26.23 19.28 19.34
N MET A 93 25.43 18.23 19.18
CA MET A 93 24.39 17.84 20.15
C MET A 93 24.94 17.33 21.49
N LYS A 94 26.24 17.02 21.59
CA LYS A 94 26.91 16.63 22.85
C LYS A 94 27.23 17.84 23.74
N VAL A 95 27.31 19.04 23.15
CA VAL A 95 27.61 20.30 23.86
C VAL A 95 26.30 20.87 24.42
N ASP A 96 26.36 21.97 25.20
CA ASP A 96 25.16 22.66 25.69
C ASP A 96 24.24 23.10 24.54
N TRP A 97 22.95 22.87 24.72
CA TRP A 97 21.95 23.09 23.67
C TRP A 97 21.58 24.57 23.51
N HIS A 98 21.91 25.45 24.46
CA HIS A 98 21.66 26.89 24.29
C HIS A 98 22.63 27.51 23.29
N GLU A 99 23.82 26.93 23.14
CA GLU A 99 24.82 27.35 22.16
C GLU A 99 24.56 26.83 20.74
N MET A 100 23.57 25.95 20.55
CA MET A 100 23.16 25.48 19.23
C MET A 100 22.20 26.48 18.56
N THR A 101 22.49 26.78 17.31
CA THR A 101 21.65 27.63 16.46
C THR A 101 20.30 26.98 16.19
N LEU A 102 19.26 27.79 15.93
CA LEU A 102 17.94 27.26 15.59
C LEU A 102 17.96 26.39 14.32
N GLN A 103 18.85 26.67 13.38
CA GLN A 103 18.99 25.87 12.15
C GLN A 103 19.60 24.50 12.45
N GLU A 104 20.61 24.41 13.32
CA GLU A 104 21.16 23.13 13.77
C GLU A 104 20.09 22.29 14.46
N LYS A 105 19.29 22.90 15.34
CA LYS A 105 18.18 22.22 16.02
C LYS A 105 17.12 21.71 15.04
N LYS A 106 16.72 22.56 14.08
CA LYS A 106 15.73 22.21 13.05
C LYS A 106 16.24 21.08 12.14
N ALA A 107 17.50 21.15 11.71
CA ALA A 107 18.13 20.11 10.91
C ALA A 107 18.25 18.79 11.68
N ALA A 108 18.63 18.84 12.97
CA ALA A 108 18.73 17.65 13.81
C ALA A 108 17.38 16.98 13.98
N TRP A 109 16.34 17.76 14.23
CA TRP A 109 14.98 17.26 14.29
C TRP A 109 14.54 16.65 12.95
N TRP A 110 14.80 17.32 11.82
CA TRP A 110 14.44 16.79 10.51
C TRP A 110 15.17 15.49 10.16
N ILE A 111 16.48 15.38 10.42
CA ILE A 111 17.26 14.17 10.11
C ILE A 111 16.87 13.01 11.05
N ALA A 112 16.51 13.30 12.29
CA ALA A 112 16.07 12.28 13.23
C ALA A 112 14.61 11.87 12.99
N PHE A 113 13.73 12.81 12.62
CA PHE A 113 12.28 12.61 12.66
C PHE A 113 11.51 12.94 11.37
N GLY A 114 12.16 13.45 10.32
CA GLY A 114 11.50 13.88 9.09
C GLY A 114 10.94 12.72 8.24
N PRO A 115 10.08 13.05 7.26
CA PRO A 115 9.49 12.11 6.32
C PRO A 115 10.50 11.70 5.24
N HIS A 116 11.55 10.99 5.66
CA HIS A 116 12.63 10.52 4.79
C HIS A 116 12.96 9.04 5.07
N GLY A 117 13.66 8.40 4.14
CA GLY A 117 14.04 6.99 4.24
C GLY A 117 12.81 6.08 4.50
N PRO A 118 12.79 5.23 5.55
CA PRO A 118 11.65 4.37 5.86
C PRO A 118 10.34 5.11 6.22
N ARG A 119 10.40 6.42 6.43
CA ARG A 119 9.25 7.27 6.78
C ARG A 119 8.93 8.27 5.67
N ALA A 120 9.47 8.08 4.48
CA ALA A 120 9.11 8.86 3.32
C ALA A 120 7.58 8.80 3.11
N ALA A 121 6.97 9.96 2.91
CA ALA A 121 5.58 10.04 2.51
C ALA A 121 5.44 9.63 1.04
N ASP A 122 4.21 9.27 0.66
CA ASP A 122 3.89 8.96 -0.73
C ASP A 122 4.31 10.12 -1.65
N PRO A 123 4.97 9.85 -2.78
CA PRO A 123 5.40 10.89 -3.71
C PRO A 123 4.23 11.79 -4.14
N PRO A 124 4.49 13.09 -4.35
CA PRO A 124 3.45 14.02 -4.76
C PRO A 124 2.84 13.59 -6.10
N GLY A 125 1.51 13.49 -6.15
CA GLY A 125 0.76 13.11 -7.36
C GLY A 125 0.44 11.61 -7.50
N GLU A 126 0.85 10.76 -6.55
CA GLU A 126 0.51 9.33 -6.57
C GLU A 126 -1.01 9.08 -6.59
N TRP A 127 -1.77 9.81 -5.77
CA TRP A 127 -3.22 9.68 -5.71
C TRP A 127 -3.91 9.94 -7.05
N THR A 128 -3.47 10.95 -7.80
CA THR A 128 -4.00 11.24 -9.14
C THR A 128 -3.73 10.08 -10.09
N ARG A 129 -2.54 9.47 -9.99
CA ARG A 129 -2.16 8.31 -10.80
C ARG A 129 -3.01 7.08 -10.46
N VAL A 130 -3.24 6.81 -9.18
CA VAL A 130 -4.12 5.72 -8.70
C VAL A 130 -5.55 5.91 -9.21
N TRP A 131 -6.10 7.11 -9.06
CA TRP A 131 -7.43 7.44 -9.55
C TRP A 131 -7.56 7.24 -11.07
N LEU A 132 -6.58 7.75 -11.83
CA LEU A 132 -6.58 7.63 -13.29
C LEU A 132 -6.53 6.17 -13.74
N TYR A 133 -5.60 5.37 -13.21
CA TYR A 133 -5.48 3.96 -13.59
C TYR A 133 -6.68 3.13 -13.16
N THR A 134 -7.25 3.41 -11.97
CA THR A 134 -8.48 2.75 -11.53
C THR A 134 -9.63 3.09 -12.48
N GLY A 135 -9.78 4.36 -12.85
CA GLY A 135 -10.78 4.81 -13.82
C GLY A 135 -10.63 4.15 -15.18
N VAL A 136 -9.40 4.03 -15.68
CA VAL A 136 -9.10 3.30 -16.93
C VAL A 136 -9.48 1.82 -16.80
N GLY A 137 -9.16 1.17 -15.69
CA GLY A 137 -9.53 -0.23 -15.43
C GLY A 137 -11.04 -0.45 -15.46
N VAL A 138 -11.81 0.44 -14.82
CA VAL A 138 -13.28 0.40 -14.84
C VAL A 138 -13.82 0.68 -16.25
N ALA A 139 -13.25 1.64 -16.97
CA ALA A 139 -13.66 1.94 -18.35
C ALA A 139 -13.45 0.73 -19.27
N ILE A 140 -12.31 0.05 -19.15
CA ILE A 140 -12.00 -1.18 -19.90
C ILE A 140 -13.00 -2.29 -19.55
N SER A 141 -13.34 -2.48 -18.27
CA SER A 141 -14.28 -3.52 -17.87
C SER A 141 -15.69 -3.27 -18.41
N VAL A 142 -16.16 -2.01 -18.38
CA VAL A 142 -17.44 -1.60 -18.97
C VAL A 142 -17.42 -1.78 -20.48
N ALA A 143 -16.36 -1.36 -21.16
CA ALA A 143 -16.23 -1.53 -22.60
C ALA A 143 -16.27 -3.00 -23.01
N LEU A 144 -15.54 -3.87 -22.28
CA LEU A 144 -15.55 -5.31 -22.51
C LEU A 144 -16.95 -5.90 -22.26
N PHE A 145 -17.61 -5.53 -21.17
CA PHE A 145 -18.97 -5.98 -20.86
C PHE A 145 -19.96 -5.59 -21.96
N LEU A 146 -19.97 -4.33 -22.37
CA LEU A 146 -20.87 -3.84 -23.42
C LEU A 146 -20.59 -4.50 -24.77
N THR A 147 -19.31 -4.76 -25.09
CA THR A 147 -18.93 -5.47 -26.32
C THR A 147 -19.50 -6.88 -26.32
N ILE A 148 -19.31 -7.65 -25.25
CA ILE A 148 -19.85 -9.02 -25.15
C ILE A 148 -21.39 -8.99 -25.14
N HIS A 149 -21.98 -8.03 -24.40
CA HIS A 149 -23.42 -7.91 -24.29
C HIS A 149 -24.10 -7.51 -25.61
N ALA A 150 -23.43 -6.74 -26.48
CA ALA A 150 -23.97 -6.38 -27.79
C ALA A 150 -24.19 -7.58 -28.72
N PHE A 151 -23.47 -8.68 -28.52
CA PHE A 151 -23.65 -9.93 -29.26
C PHE A 151 -24.60 -10.93 -28.57
N ALA A 152 -25.24 -10.54 -27.47
CA ALA A 152 -26.18 -11.41 -26.75
C ALA A 152 -27.51 -11.61 -27.51
N ARG A 153 -28.27 -12.62 -27.11
CA ARG A 153 -29.59 -12.92 -27.67
C ARG A 153 -30.57 -11.76 -27.38
N PRO A 154 -31.58 -11.54 -28.25
CA PRO A 154 -32.60 -10.52 -28.00
C PRO A 154 -33.36 -10.78 -26.69
N PRO A 155 -33.91 -9.74 -26.05
CA PRO A 155 -34.68 -9.87 -24.82
C PRO A 155 -35.93 -10.75 -25.03
N PRO A 156 -36.42 -11.44 -23.98
CA PRO A 156 -37.60 -12.28 -24.08
C PRO A 156 -38.87 -11.44 -24.33
N ARG A 157 -39.87 -12.03 -24.98
CA ARG A 157 -41.16 -11.38 -25.32
C ARG A 157 -41.91 -10.77 -24.12
N THR A 158 -41.71 -11.33 -22.93
CA THR A 158 -42.33 -10.86 -21.68
C THR A 158 -41.67 -9.61 -21.09
N MET A 159 -40.48 -9.25 -21.59
CA MET A 159 -39.76 -8.04 -21.19
C MET A 159 -40.05 -6.89 -22.17
N THR A 160 -41.34 -6.71 -22.47
CA THR A 160 -41.90 -5.59 -23.25
C THR A 160 -42.86 -4.79 -22.37
N LYS A 161 -42.97 -3.48 -22.62
CA LYS A 161 -43.86 -2.59 -21.86
C LYS A 161 -45.31 -3.10 -21.84
N GLU A 162 -45.80 -3.53 -23.00
CA GLU A 162 -47.20 -3.95 -23.20
C GLU A 162 -47.52 -5.23 -22.40
N TRP A 163 -46.62 -6.22 -22.41
CA TRP A 163 -46.76 -7.42 -21.58
C TRP A 163 -46.73 -7.10 -20.08
N GLN A 164 -45.87 -6.17 -19.67
CA GLN A 164 -45.75 -5.74 -18.28
C GLN A 164 -46.96 -4.93 -17.80
N GLU A 165 -47.59 -4.14 -18.69
CA GLU A 165 -48.85 -3.45 -18.42
C GLU A 165 -50.01 -4.44 -18.32
N ALA A 166 -50.11 -5.42 -19.21
CA ALA A 166 -51.10 -6.50 -19.10
C ALA A 166 -50.92 -7.31 -17.79
N THR A 167 -49.68 -7.58 -17.39
CA THR A 167 -49.36 -8.22 -16.11
C THR A 167 -49.83 -7.37 -14.93
N ASN A 168 -49.65 -6.04 -15.00
CA ASN A 168 -50.14 -5.12 -13.97
C ASN A 168 -51.67 -5.14 -13.86
N GLU A 169 -52.39 -5.17 -14.98
CA GLU A 169 -53.86 -5.24 -15.01
C GLU A 169 -54.36 -6.55 -14.42
N TYR A 170 -53.74 -7.67 -14.81
CA TYR A 170 -54.02 -8.98 -14.24
C TYR A 170 -53.82 -9.00 -12.72
N LEU A 171 -52.67 -8.51 -12.22
CA LEU A 171 -52.39 -8.46 -10.78
C LEU A 171 -53.35 -7.56 -10.01
N LYS A 172 -53.81 -6.45 -10.61
CA LYS A 172 -54.86 -5.61 -10.04
C LYS A 172 -56.20 -6.34 -9.98
N SER A 173 -56.54 -7.09 -11.03
CA SER A 173 -57.78 -7.90 -11.07
C SER A 173 -57.80 -8.97 -9.98
N GLU A 174 -56.65 -9.61 -9.73
CA GLU A 174 -56.47 -10.59 -8.65
C GLU A 174 -56.26 -9.98 -7.26
N LYS A 175 -56.24 -8.65 -7.15
CA LYS A 175 -55.94 -7.92 -5.89
C LYS A 175 -54.61 -8.35 -5.26
N SER A 176 -53.60 -8.63 -6.09
CA SER A 176 -52.28 -9.00 -5.62
C SER A 176 -51.60 -7.83 -4.91
N ASN A 177 -51.07 -8.09 -3.70
CA ASN A 177 -50.46 -7.11 -2.81
C ASN A 177 -51.33 -5.85 -2.56
N PRO A 178 -52.48 -5.98 -1.88
CA PRO A 178 -53.43 -4.88 -1.70
C PRO A 178 -53.01 -3.84 -0.65
N ILE A 179 -52.01 -4.12 0.20
CA ILE A 179 -51.58 -3.19 1.27
C ILE A 179 -50.50 -2.20 0.77
N TYR A 180 -49.47 -2.70 0.08
CA TYR A 180 -48.31 -1.90 -0.35
C TYR A 180 -48.02 -1.97 -1.86
N GLY A 181 -48.71 -2.86 -2.57
CA GLY A 181 -48.41 -3.16 -3.97
C GLY A 181 -49.32 -2.46 -4.95
N ILE A 182 -49.30 -2.95 -6.18
CA ILE A 182 -49.97 -2.34 -7.33
C ILE A 182 -51.51 -2.27 -7.20
N SER A 183 -52.09 -3.07 -6.30
CA SER A 183 -53.53 -3.14 -6.05
C SER A 183 -53.97 -2.31 -4.85
N SER A 184 -53.07 -1.54 -4.21
CA SER A 184 -53.45 -0.69 -3.07
C SER A 184 -54.16 0.58 -3.51
N GLU A 185 -55.09 1.06 -2.68
CA GLU A 185 -55.94 2.22 -2.99
C GLU A 185 -55.17 3.52 -3.24
N GLY A 186 -53.93 3.61 -2.75
CA GLY A 186 -53.04 4.77 -2.93
C GLY A 186 -51.86 4.55 -3.87
N TYR A 187 -51.83 3.47 -4.66
CA TYR A 187 -50.67 3.15 -5.49
C TYR A 187 -50.52 4.13 -6.67
N SER A 188 -49.46 4.95 -6.64
CA SER A 188 -49.05 5.85 -7.73
C SER A 188 -47.66 5.44 -8.21
N GLY A 189 -47.60 4.58 -9.23
CA GLY A 189 -46.35 4.06 -9.77
C GLY A 189 -46.54 3.29 -11.08
N LYS A 190 -45.44 3.00 -11.78
CA LYS A 190 -45.44 2.28 -13.06
C LYS A 190 -45.64 0.76 -12.91
N GLY A 191 -45.79 0.25 -11.69
CA GLY A 191 -45.94 -1.18 -11.44
C GLY A 191 -44.69 -1.97 -11.85
N HIS A 192 -44.91 -3.10 -12.51
CA HIS A 192 -43.85 -3.97 -13.03
C HIS A 192 -43.25 -3.53 -14.37
N VAL A 193 -43.57 -2.33 -14.85
CA VAL A 193 -43.04 -1.80 -16.13
C VAL A 193 -41.60 -1.34 -15.94
N GLN A 194 -40.67 -2.10 -16.54
CA GLN A 194 -39.22 -1.85 -16.52
C GLN A 194 -38.62 -1.74 -17.92
N SER A 195 -39.31 -2.24 -18.93
CA SER A 195 -38.80 -2.39 -20.29
C SER A 195 -39.32 -1.32 -21.26
N LYS A 196 -38.69 -1.23 -22.43
CA LYS A 196 -39.15 -0.37 -23.54
C LYS A 196 -40.36 -1.03 -24.24
N SER A 197 -41.05 -0.28 -25.10
CA SER A 197 -42.15 -0.86 -25.91
C SER A 197 -41.65 -1.94 -26.85
N ALA A 198 -42.52 -2.89 -27.22
CA ALA A 198 -42.13 -4.01 -28.09
C ALA A 198 -41.64 -3.50 -29.46
N LYS A 199 -42.31 -2.48 -29.98
CA LYS A 199 -41.90 -1.76 -31.21
C LYS A 199 -40.48 -1.20 -31.11
N ALA A 200 -40.09 -0.63 -29.97
CA ALA A 200 -38.75 -0.09 -29.77
C ALA A 200 -37.67 -1.17 -29.60
N GLN A 201 -38.06 -2.40 -29.26
CA GLN A 201 -37.17 -3.56 -29.14
C GLN A 201 -37.16 -4.42 -30.42
N GLY A 202 -37.91 -4.06 -31.46
CA GLY A 202 -38.02 -4.85 -32.69
C GLY A 202 -38.77 -6.17 -32.52
N ILE A 203 -39.52 -6.33 -31.43
CA ILE A 203 -40.32 -7.52 -31.15
C ILE A 203 -41.70 -7.30 -31.78
N LYS A 204 -42.10 -8.20 -32.69
CA LYS A 204 -43.46 -8.25 -33.21
C LYS A 204 -44.35 -8.87 -32.15
N LEU A 205 -45.37 -8.14 -31.71
CA LEU A 205 -46.45 -8.70 -30.92
C LEU A 205 -47.48 -9.21 -31.93
N ASP A 206 -47.52 -10.51 -32.10
CA ASP A 206 -48.58 -11.12 -32.90
C ASP A 206 -49.90 -10.92 -32.14
N PRO A 207 -50.96 -10.41 -32.79
CA PRO A 207 -52.15 -9.92 -32.09
C PRO A 207 -53.07 -11.01 -31.50
N GLU A 208 -52.74 -12.30 -31.63
CA GLU A 208 -53.67 -13.39 -31.34
C GLU A 208 -52.90 -14.64 -30.83
N GLU A 209 -52.86 -14.85 -29.51
CA GLU A 209 -52.91 -16.17 -28.85
C GLU A 209 -53.56 -16.03 -27.47
#